data_AF-A0A218ZR85-F1
#
_entry.id   AF-A0A218ZR85-F1
#
_cell.length_a   1.000
_cell.length_b   1.000
_cell.length_c   1.000
_cell.angle_alpha   90.00
_cell.angle_beta   90.00
_cell.angle_gamma   90.00
#
_symmetry.space_group_name_H-M   'P 1'
#
loop_
_entity.id
_entity.type
_entity.pdbx_description
1 polymer ?
#
loop_
_entity_poly.entity_id
_entity_poly.type
_entity_poly.pdbx_seq_one_letter_code
_entity_poly.pdbx_strand_id
1 'polypeptide(L)'
;MMKVMAKQKERALRLSDIGKTLISDLFQAPHPLPGLPAFDMKLRRLSKRILDGQPANNKTFRKTLESWLVFCYPDKALQIALSQGHTTVTQYEHYINISFEEYDRKEMRKWVEGSI
;
A
#
# COMPACT_ATOMS: atom_id res chain seq x y z
N MET A 1 -12.07 8.95 23.77
CA MET A 1 -10.98 9.72 23.12
C MET A 1 -11.42 10.03 21.69
N MET A 2 -11.53 11.31 21.30
CA MET A 2 -11.90 11.65 19.92
C MET A 2 -10.75 11.28 18.97
N LYS A 3 -11.08 10.69 17.82
CA LYS A 3 -10.11 10.36 16.79
C LYS A 3 -9.47 11.65 16.27
N VAL A 4 -8.16 11.79 16.45
CA VAL A 4 -7.41 12.93 15.89
C VAL A 4 -7.45 12.84 14.37
N MET A 5 -8.02 13.85 13.73
CA MET A 5 -8.10 13.94 12.27
C MET A 5 -6.81 14.55 11.72
N ALA A 6 -6.44 14.16 10.50
CA ALA A 6 -5.28 14.74 9.82
C ALA A 6 -5.47 16.24 9.60
N LYS A 7 -4.46 17.05 9.96
CA LYS A 7 -4.49 18.52 9.79
C LYS A 7 -4.20 18.96 8.35
N GLN A 8 -3.45 18.15 7.60
CA GLN A 8 -3.08 18.44 6.21
C GLN A 8 -4.04 17.71 5.26
N LYS A 9 -4.83 18.48 4.50
CA LYS A 9 -5.88 17.95 3.60
C LYS A 9 -5.34 17.46 2.26
N GLU A 10 -4.20 18.02 1.82
CA GLU A 10 -3.62 17.75 0.51
C GLU A 10 -2.26 17.09 0.65
N ARG A 11 -2.00 16.12 -0.24
CA ARG A 11 -0.72 15.42 -0.33
C ARG A 11 -0.38 15.18 -1.80
N ALA A 12 0.85 15.48 -2.16
CA ALA A 12 1.40 15.04 -3.43
C ALA A 12 1.59 13.52 -3.39
N LEU A 13 0.91 12.81 -4.30
CA LEU A 13 1.04 11.37 -4.48
C LEU A 13 1.99 11.12 -5.65
N ARG A 14 3.03 10.33 -5.40
CA ARG A 14 3.89 9.78 -6.47
C ARG A 14 3.43 8.38 -6.78
N LEU A 15 3.19 8.11 -8.05
CA LEU A 15 2.87 6.77 -8.55
C LEU A 15 4.15 6.08 -9.00
N SER A 16 4.25 4.77 -8.77
CA SER A 16 5.28 3.96 -9.44
C SER A 16 5.14 4.08 -10.95
N ASP A 17 6.20 3.76 -11.67
CA ASP A 17 6.16 3.83 -13.13
C ASP A 17 5.09 2.90 -13.71
N ILE A 18 4.94 1.69 -13.13
CA ILE A 18 3.82 0.79 -13.45
C ILE A 18 2.47 1.41 -13.03
N GLY A 19 2.40 2.04 -11.86
CA GLY A 19 1.20 2.69 -11.36
C GLY A 19 0.69 3.82 -12.28
N LYS A 20 1.59 4.58 -12.91
CA LYS A 20 1.24 5.60 -13.90
C LYS A 20 0.57 5.00 -15.14
N THR A 21 1.01 3.82 -15.58
CA THR A 21 0.37 3.11 -16.69
C THR A 21 -1.00 2.57 -16.27
N LEU A 22 -1.06 1.84 -15.15
CA LEU A 22 -2.29 1.18 -14.70
C LEU A 22 -3.41 2.16 -14.32
N ILE A 23 -3.06 3.34 -13.80
CA ILE A 23 -4.08 4.33 -13.44
C ILE A 23 -4.81 4.87 -14.67
N SER A 24 -4.10 4.99 -15.81
CA SER A 24 -4.71 5.40 -17.07
C SER A 24 -5.77 4.38 -17.51
N ASP A 25 -5.42 3.10 -17.50
CA ASP A 25 -6.34 2.01 -17.85
C ASP A 25 -7.54 1.96 -16.90
N LEU A 26 -7.29 2.20 -15.61
CA LEU A 26 -8.34 2.24 -14.58
C LEU A 26 -9.38 3.33 -14.85
N PHE A 27 -8.93 4.52 -15.26
CA PHE A 27 -9.83 5.63 -15.59
C PHE A 27 -10.53 5.47 -16.94
N GLN A 28 -10.00 4.63 -17.82
CA GLN A 28 -10.62 4.29 -19.11
C GLN A 28 -11.52 3.05 -19.04
N ALA A 29 -11.64 2.42 -17.87
CA ALA A 29 -12.42 1.19 -17.72
C ALA A 29 -13.90 1.40 -18.11
N PRO A 30 -14.52 0.46 -18.86
CA PRO A 30 -15.89 0.59 -19.33
C PRO A 30 -16.94 0.43 -18.22
N HIS A 31 -16.50 0.15 -17.00
CA HIS A 31 -17.35 -0.08 -15.84
C HIS A 31 -16.94 0.82 -14.68
N PRO A 32 -17.89 1.31 -13.88
CA PRO A 32 -17.59 2.13 -12.73
C PRO A 32 -16.76 1.34 -11.71
N LEU A 33 -15.87 2.05 -11.02
CA LEU A 33 -15.11 1.48 -9.92
C LEU A 33 -16.06 0.99 -8.81
N PRO A 34 -15.77 -0.18 -8.20
CA PRO A 34 -16.61 -0.69 -7.13
C PRO A 34 -16.58 0.28 -5.95
N GLY A 35 -17.75 0.50 -5.34
CA GLY A 35 -17.80 1.16 -4.03
C GLY A 35 -16.97 0.38 -3.01
N LEU A 36 -16.39 1.09 -2.04
CA LEU A 36 -15.51 0.50 -1.02
C LEU A 36 -16.11 -0.75 -0.34
N PRO A 37 -17.41 -0.78 0.05
CA PRO A 37 -17.99 -1.99 0.67
C PRO A 37 -18.01 -3.20 -0.27
N ALA A 38 -18.34 -2.98 -1.55
CA ALA A 38 -18.37 -4.04 -2.56
C ALA A 38 -16.96 -4.55 -2.86
N PHE A 39 -15.98 -3.64 -2.92
CA PHE A 39 -14.57 -4.01 -3.07
C PHE A 39 -14.07 -4.84 -1.88
N ASP A 40 -14.34 -4.39 -0.64
CA ASP A 40 -13.98 -5.13 0.57
C ASP A 40 -14.60 -6.52 0.63
N MET A 41 -15.88 -6.65 0.28
CA MET A 41 -16.56 -7.95 0.23
C MET A 41 -15.90 -8.90 -0.78
N LYS A 42 -15.56 -8.37 -1.96
CA LYS A 42 -14.87 -9.14 -3.01
C LYS A 42 -13.47 -9.58 -2.55
N LEU A 43 -12.70 -8.70 -1.92
CA LEU A 43 -11.37 -9.02 -1.39
C LEU A 43 -11.43 -10.11 -0.33
N ARG A 44 -12.37 -10.02 0.63
CA ARG A 44 -12.56 -11.04 1.66
C ARG A 44 -12.91 -12.41 1.07
N ARG A 45 -13.68 -12.44 -0.02
CA ARG A 45 -14.00 -13.69 -0.72
C ARG A 45 -12.78 -14.25 -1.46
N LEU A 46 -12.00 -13.40 -2.12
CA LEU A 46 -10.79 -13.82 -2.84
C LEU A 46 -9.69 -14.27 -1.89
N SER A 47 -9.52 -13.60 -0.76
CA SER A 47 -8.48 -13.90 0.22
C SER A 47 -8.65 -15.28 0.83
N LYS A 48 -9.90 -15.73 1.05
CA LYS A 48 -10.20 -17.11 1.46
C LYS A 48 -9.70 -18.17 0.48
N ARG A 49 -9.54 -17.82 -0.80
CA ARG A 49 -9.11 -18.75 -1.87
C ARG A 49 -7.61 -18.68 -2.14
N ILE A 50 -7.00 -17.50 -1.96
CA ILE A 50 -5.66 -17.20 -2.47
C ILE A 50 -4.65 -17.01 -1.32
N LEU A 51 -5.11 -16.63 -0.13
CA LEU A 51 -4.26 -16.34 1.03
C LEU A 51 -4.48 -17.33 2.18
N ASP A 52 -4.83 -18.58 1.88
CA ASP A 52 -5.03 -19.65 2.88
C ASP A 52 -5.94 -19.25 4.05
N GLY A 53 -7.00 -18.51 3.75
CA GLY A 53 -7.97 -18.05 4.75
C GLY A 53 -7.61 -16.73 5.45
N GLN A 54 -6.44 -16.13 5.18
CA GLN A 54 -6.09 -14.82 5.75
C GLN A 54 -7.02 -13.74 5.20
N PRO A 55 -7.69 -12.95 6.05
CA PRO A 55 -8.62 -11.93 5.60
C PRO A 55 -7.89 -10.72 5.02
N ALA A 56 -8.14 -10.42 3.74
CA ALA A 56 -7.72 -9.17 3.13
C ALA A 56 -8.89 -8.17 3.01
N ASN A 57 -8.59 -6.89 3.16
CA ASN A 57 -9.51 -5.78 2.93
C ASN A 57 -8.76 -4.61 2.27
N ASN A 58 -9.45 -3.51 2.00
CA ASN A 58 -8.87 -2.32 1.39
C ASN A 58 -7.64 -1.78 2.16
N LYS A 59 -7.59 -1.89 3.49
CA LYS A 59 -6.44 -1.46 4.31
C LYS A 59 -5.23 -2.37 4.13
N THR A 60 -5.43 -3.63 3.73
CA THR A 60 -4.34 -4.57 3.46
C THR A 60 -3.42 -4.02 2.38
N PHE A 61 -3.95 -3.48 1.28
CA PHE A 61 -3.14 -2.89 0.20
C PHE A 61 -2.18 -1.82 0.69
N ARG A 62 -2.67 -0.86 1.49
CA ARG A 62 -1.85 0.20 2.06
C ARG A 62 -0.72 -0.37 2.91
N LYS A 63 -1.05 -1.28 3.84
CA LYS A 63 -0.06 -1.87 4.75
C LYS A 63 1.00 -2.66 3.99
N THR A 64 0.58 -3.48 3.02
CA THR A 64 1.49 -4.28 2.18
C THR A 64 2.40 -3.39 1.34
N LEU A 65 1.87 -2.33 0.71
CA LEU A 65 2.69 -1.40 -0.06
C LEU A 65 3.71 -0.68 0.83
N GLU A 66 3.28 -0.23 2.02
CA GLU A 66 4.16 0.40 2.99
C GLU A 66 5.28 -0.55 3.44
N SER A 67 4.97 -1.85 3.65
CA SER A 67 5.99 -2.89 3.93
C SER A 67 7.04 -3.00 2.84
N TRP A 68 6.60 -3.06 1.58
CA TRP A 68 7.53 -3.18 0.46
C TRP A 68 8.38 -1.93 0.25
N LEU A 69 7.80 -0.74 0.44
CA LEU A 69 8.54 0.52 0.32
C LEU A 69 9.65 0.62 1.37
N VAL A 70 9.34 0.30 2.63
CA VAL A 70 10.34 0.32 3.71
C VAL A 70 11.42 -0.73 3.49
N PHE A 71 11.03 -1.92 3.03
CA PHE A 71 11.99 -2.99 2.78
C PHE A 71 12.93 -2.72 1.59
N CYS A 72 12.41 -2.10 0.53
CA CYS A 72 13.18 -1.74 -0.65
C CYS A 72 14.02 -0.47 -0.49
N TYR A 73 13.56 0.48 0.34
CA TYR A 73 14.18 1.79 0.56
C TYR A 73 14.22 2.13 2.06
N PRO A 74 14.97 1.36 2.88
CA PRO A 74 15.01 1.56 4.33
C PRO A 74 15.54 2.95 4.72
N ASP A 75 16.43 3.52 3.90
CA ASP A 75 16.97 4.88 4.02
C ASP A 75 15.90 5.97 3.83
N LYS A 76 14.80 5.66 3.15
CA LYS A 76 13.69 6.59 2.88
C LYS A 76 12.50 6.42 3.84
N ALA A 77 12.64 5.67 4.94
CA ALA A 77 11.56 5.36 5.87
C ALA A 77 10.77 6.59 6.35
N LEU A 78 11.44 7.72 6.64
CA LEU A 78 10.77 8.97 7.02
C LEU A 78 9.89 9.55 5.90
N GLN A 79 10.38 9.53 4.66
CA GLN A 79 9.62 10.01 3.50
C GLN A 79 8.40 9.13 3.24
N ILE A 80 8.55 7.82 3.42
CA ILE A 80 7.45 6.85 3.34
C ILE A 80 6.39 7.18 4.41
N ALA A 81 6.80 7.44 5.65
CA ALA A 81 5.89 7.79 6.75
C ALA A 81 5.05 9.01 6.41
N LEU A 82 5.72 10.07 5.93
CA LEU A 82 5.09 11.31 5.51
C LEU A 82 4.16 11.11 4.31
N SER A 83 4.51 10.24 3.36
CA SER A 83 3.67 9.90 2.20
C SER A 83 2.41 9.12 2.58
N GLN A 84 2.45 8.39 3.71
CA GLN A 84 1.32 7.62 4.24
C GLN A 84 0.55 8.38 5.31
N GLY A 85 1.11 9.44 5.90
CA GLY A 85 0.49 10.18 7.01
C GLY A 85 0.64 9.47 8.34
N HIS A 86 1.70 8.67 8.47
CA HIS A 86 2.14 8.05 9.70
C HIS A 86 3.30 8.84 10.30
N THR A 87 3.56 8.61 11.59
CA THR A 87 4.85 8.93 12.21
C THR A 87 5.81 7.75 12.00
N THR A 88 7.12 7.99 12.06
CA THR A 88 8.13 6.93 11.89
C THR A 88 8.01 5.83 12.94
N VAL A 89 7.61 6.15 14.18
CA VAL A 89 7.43 5.17 15.27
C VAL A 89 6.33 4.16 14.93
N THR A 90 5.15 4.64 14.54
CA THR A 90 4.03 3.78 14.12
C THR A 90 4.38 2.93 12.90
N GLN A 91 5.23 3.47 12.02
CA GLN A 91 5.76 2.71 10.90
C GLN A 91 6.66 1.57 11.43
N TYR A 92 7.75 1.87 12.12
CA TYR A 92 8.74 0.87 12.58
C TYR A 92 8.13 -0.30 13.38
N GLU A 93 7.16 -0.04 14.27
CA GLU A 93 6.45 -1.08 15.03
C GLU A 93 5.78 -2.15 14.13
N HIS A 94 5.40 -1.78 12.91
CA HIS A 94 4.79 -2.69 11.94
C HIS A 94 5.80 -3.42 11.04
N TYR A 95 7.04 -2.93 10.88
CA TYR A 95 8.02 -3.48 9.93
C TYR A 95 9.13 -4.31 10.55
N ILE A 96 9.41 -4.16 11.85
CA ILE A 96 10.46 -4.91 12.55
C ILE A 96 10.21 -6.44 12.50
N ASN A 97 8.97 -6.88 12.24
CA ASN A 97 8.58 -8.27 12.30
C ASN A 97 8.36 -8.96 10.93
N ILE A 98 8.84 -8.36 9.83
CA ILE A 98 8.63 -8.93 8.49
C ILE A 98 9.89 -9.64 7.99
N SER A 99 9.75 -10.93 7.70
CA SER A 99 10.78 -11.79 7.13
C SER A 99 10.79 -11.72 5.60
N PHE A 100 11.18 -10.57 5.04
CA PHE A 100 11.48 -10.51 3.61
C PHE A 100 12.95 -10.83 3.35
N GLU A 101 13.21 -11.57 2.28
CA GLU A 101 14.54 -11.92 1.83
C GLU A 101 15.05 -10.97 0.74
N GLU A 102 16.35 -10.99 0.46
CA GLU A 102 16.92 -10.14 -0.59
C GLU A 102 16.38 -10.49 -1.99
N TYR A 103 15.98 -11.75 -2.19
CA TYR A 103 15.28 -12.18 -3.41
C TYR A 103 13.95 -11.43 -3.58
N ASP A 104 13.15 -11.33 -2.52
CA ASP A 104 11.88 -10.60 -2.53
C ASP A 104 12.08 -9.14 -2.92
N ARG A 105 13.17 -8.52 -2.43
CA ARG A 105 13.52 -7.13 -2.77
C ARG A 105 13.71 -6.96 -4.28
N LYS A 106 14.43 -7.90 -4.91
CA LYS A 106 14.71 -7.84 -6.35
C LYS A 106 13.44 -7.97 -7.17
N GLU A 107 12.56 -8.91 -6.81
CA GLU A 107 11.28 -9.09 -7.51
C GLU A 107 10.34 -7.91 -7.33
N MET A 108 10.34 -7.32 -6.12
CA MET A 108 9.41 -6.25 -5.78
C MET A 108 9.85 -4.87 -6.24
N ARG A 109 11.15 -4.64 -6.46
CA ARG A 109 11.69 -3.33 -6.87
C ARG A 109 10.94 -2.74 -8.07
N LYS A 110 10.68 -3.53 -9.11
CA LYS A 110 9.96 -3.06 -10.33
C LYS A 110 8.56 -2.51 -10.05
N TRP A 111 7.91 -2.96 -8.98
CA TRP A 111 6.54 -2.55 -8.63
C TRP A 111 6.50 -1.26 -7.82
N VAL A 112 7.57 -0.98 -7.07
CA VAL A 112 7.66 0.17 -6.17
C VAL A 112 8.53 1.30 -6.71
N GLU A 113 9.33 1.04 -7.75
CA GLU A 113 10.18 2.03 -8.41
C GLU A 113 9.37 3.24 -8.93
N GLY A 114 9.91 4.44 -8.74
CA GLY A 114 9.23 5.70 -9.07
C GLY A 114 8.25 6.21 -8.00
N SER A 115 7.94 5.41 -6.97
CA SER A 115 6.96 5.78 -5.92
C SER A 115 7.51 6.73 -4.84
N ILE A 116 8.84 6.90 -4.76
CA ILE A 116 9.53 7.78 -3.79
C ILE A 116 10.58 8.62 -4.50
#